data_AF-A0AAP0EU10-F1
#
_entry.id   AF-A0AAP0EU10-F1
#
_cell.length_a   1.000
_cell.length_b   1.000
_cell.length_c   1.000
_cell.angle_alpha   90.00
_cell.angle_beta   90.00
_cell.angle_gamma   90.00
#
_symmetry.space_group_name_H-M   'P 1'
#
loop_
_entity.id
_entity.type
_entity.pdbx_description
1 polymer ?
#
loop_
_entity_poly.entity_id
_entity_poly.type
_entity_poly.pdbx_seq_one_letter_code
_entity_poly.pdbx_strand_id
1 'polypeptide(L)' 'MHFLLVALHVVYVLNTPKPVESNDKTVEQIKKRQKWDTNDQVCKGHILNTMKDSMFDLYYNVHSTRNCGRNWS' A
#
# COMPACT_ATOMS: atom_id res chain seq x y z
N MET A 1 -10.50 16.69 0.99
CA MET A 1 -9.19 16.38 0.37
C MET A 1 -8.39 15.43 1.26
N HIS A 2 -8.64 14.12 1.18
CA HIS A 2 -7.95 13.09 2.00
C HIS A 2 -6.76 12.44 1.28
N PHE A 3 -6.67 12.67 -0.03
CA PHE A 3 -5.68 12.04 -0.91
C PHE A 3 -4.23 12.38 -0.53
N LEU A 4 -3.96 13.66 -0.20
CA LEU A 4 -2.63 14.14 0.16
C LEU A 4 -2.09 13.49 1.45
N LEU A 5 -2.95 13.30 2.46
CA LEU A 5 -2.57 12.69 3.74
C LEU A 5 -2.27 11.20 3.57
N VAL A 6 -3.07 10.49 2.77
CA VAL A 6 -2.83 9.08 2.46
C VAL A 6 -1.55 8.93 1.64
N ALA A 7 -1.34 9.77 0.63
CA ALA A 7 -0.10 9.78 -0.15
C ALA A 7 1.13 10.04 0.73
N LEU A 8 1.06 11.01 1.65
CA LEU A 8 2.15 11.33 2.56
C LEU A 8 2.46 10.17 3.53
N HIS A 9 1.42 9.54 4.09
CA HIS A 9 1.57 8.38 4.97
C HIS A 9 2.20 7.19 4.24
N VAL A 10 1.79 6.96 2.98
CA VAL A 10 2.41 5.92 2.12
C VAL A 10 3.87 6.23 1.87
N VAL A 11 4.22 7.47 1.49
CA VAL A 11 5.62 7.88 1.30
C VAL A 11 6.44 7.69 2.56
N TYR A 12 5.88 8.03 3.73
CA TYR A 12 6.55 7.82 5.03
C TYR A 12 6.83 6.34 5.32
N VAL A 13 5.82 5.47 5.15
CA VAL A 13 5.98 4.02 5.34
C VAL A 13 7.02 3.46 4.36
N LEU A 14 6.99 3.88 3.10
CA LEU A 14 7.95 3.43 2.07
C LEU A 14 9.38 3.92 2.32
N ASN A 15 9.55 5.14 2.84
CA ASN A 15 10.87 5.74 3.11
C ASN A 15 11.42 5.42 4.50
N THR A 16 10.69 4.68 5.35
CA THR A 16 11.20 4.33 6.68
C THR A 16 12.38 3.37 6.51
N PRO A 17 13.60 3.72 6.97
CA PRO A 17 14.79 2.91 6.73
C PRO A 17 14.72 1.61 7.55
N LYS A 18 15.11 0.51 6.91
CA LYS A 18 15.23 -0.81 7.57
C LYS A 18 16.24 -0.70 8.72
N PRO A 19 15.96 -1.26 9.90
CA PRO A 19 16.89 -1.23 11.03
C PRO A 19 18.25 -1.86 10.64
N VAL A 20 19.33 -1.18 11.06
CA VAL A 20 20.74 -1.44 10.68
C VAL A 20 21.15 -2.88 10.95
N GLU A 21 21.87 -3.45 10.00
CA GLU A 21 22.39 -4.80 10.06
C GLU A 21 23.75 -4.84 10.79
N SER A 22 23.75 -4.90 12.12
CA SER A 22 24.99 -5.18 12.89
C SER A 22 25.32 -6.67 12.77
N ASN A 23 26.59 -7.07 12.72
CA ASN A 23 26.95 -8.50 12.67
C ASN A 23 26.87 -9.17 14.06
N ASP A 24 26.90 -8.38 15.14
CA ASP A 24 26.74 -8.82 16.53
C ASP A 24 25.29 -8.64 17.03
N LYS A 25 24.33 -9.30 16.37
CA LYS A 25 22.92 -9.14 16.73
C LYS A 25 22.57 -9.99 17.95
N THR A 26 22.20 -9.34 19.05
CA THR A 26 21.49 -10.01 20.14
C THR A 26 20.17 -10.60 19.60
N VAL A 27 19.70 -11.72 20.14
CA VAL A 27 18.43 -12.38 19.74
C VAL A 27 17.26 -11.39 19.67
N GLU A 28 17.22 -10.38 20.55
CA GLU A 28 16.21 -9.33 20.53
C GLU A 28 16.24 -8.43 19.29
N GLN A 29 17.42 -8.13 18.76
CA GLN A 29 17.57 -7.31 17.55
C GLN A 29 17.11 -8.07 16.30
N ILE A 30 17.39 -9.38 16.25
CA ILE A 30 16.88 -10.27 15.19
C ILE A 30 15.36 -10.30 15.22
N LYS A 31 14.76 -10.45 16.41
CA LYS A 31 13.30 -10.46 16.60
C LYS A 31 12.66 -9.12 16.20
N LYS A 32 13.26 -7.99 16.57
CA LYS A 32 12.80 -6.66 16.15
C LYS A 32 12.84 -6.49 14.64
N ARG A 33 13.89 -6.98 13.98
CA ARG A 33 14.01 -6.92 12.51
C ARG A 33 12.99 -7.79 11.80
N GLN A 34 12.80 -9.05 12.23
CA GLN A 34 11.77 -9.92 11.65
C GLN A 34 10.38 -9.31 11.78
N LYS A 35 10.06 -8.74 12.95
CA LYS A 35 8.79 -8.02 13.15
C LYS A 35 8.66 -6.82 12.22
N TRP A 36 9.73 -6.05 12.02
CA TRP A 36 9.74 -4.93 11.08
C TRP A 36 9.52 -5.39 9.64
N ASP A 37 10.21 -6.44 9.20
CA ASP A 37 10.15 -6.98 7.83
C ASP A 37 8.75 -7.51 7.50
N THR A 38 8.14 -8.27 8.43
CA THR A 38 6.76 -8.74 8.27
C THR A 38 5.77 -7.58 8.22
N ASN A 39 5.91 -6.58 9.10
CA ASN A 39 5.00 -5.43 9.10
C ASN A 39 5.17 -4.58 7.83
N ASP A 40 6.40 -4.38 7.36
CA ASP A 40 6.70 -3.64 6.13
C ASP A 40 6.12 -4.34 4.90
N GLN A 41 6.32 -5.66 4.79
CA GLN A 41 5.76 -6.45 3.69
C GLN A 41 4.22 -6.47 3.70
N VAL A 42 3.60 -6.64 4.87
CA VAL A 42 2.14 -6.63 5.01
C VAL A 42 1.57 -5.23 4.71
N CYS A 43 2.19 -4.16 5.22
CA CYS A 43 1.75 -2.79 4.96
C CYS A 43 1.86 -2.44 3.47
N LYS A 44 3.00 -2.77 2.84
CA LYS A 44 3.18 -2.57 1.39
C LYS A 44 2.16 -3.37 0.59
N GLY A 45 1.93 -4.63 0.94
CA GLY A 45 0.92 -5.47 0.31
C GLY A 45 -0.49 -4.89 0.41
N HIS A 46 -0.88 -4.42 1.59
CA HIS A 46 -2.20 -3.83 1.82
C HIS A 46 -2.39 -2.51 1.04
N ILE A 47 -1.40 -1.61 1.11
CA ILE A 47 -1.40 -0.35 0.35
C ILE A 47 -1.54 -0.62 -1.15
N LEU A 48 -0.75 -1.55 -1.69
CA LEU A 48 -0.82 -1.94 -3.10
C LEU A 48 -2.17 -2.55 -3.48
N ASN A 49 -2.73 -3.40 -2.61
CA ASN A 49 -4.04 -4.01 -2.87
C ASN A 49 -5.15 -2.96 -2.88
N THR A 50 -5.17 -2.05 -1.91
CA THR A 50 -6.15 -0.96 -1.87
C THR A 50 -6.05 -0.04 -3.08
N MET A 51 -4.83 0.27 -3.55
CA MET A 51 -4.66 1.06 -4.78
C MET A 51 -5.18 0.31 -6.01
N LYS A 52 -4.90 -0.99 -6.12
CA LYS A 52 -5.41 -1.82 -7.19
C LYS A 52 -6.95 -1.88 -7.17
N ASP A 53 -7.55 -2.07 -6.01
CA ASP A 53 -9.00 -2.13 -5.84
C ASP A 53 -9.64 -0.80 -6.23
N SER A 54 -9.08 0.33 -5.78
CA SER A 54 -9.55 1.67 -6.17
C SER A 54 -9.42 1.91 -7.68
N MET A 55 -8.33 1.48 -8.31
CA MET A 55 -8.16 1.56 -9.77
C MET A 55 -9.15 0.66 -10.51
N PHE A 56 -9.44 -0.53 -9.97
CA PHE A 56 -10.42 -1.44 -10.53
C PHE A 56 -11.84 -0.85 -10.47
N ASP A 57 -12.22 -0.26 -9.34
CA ASP A 57 -13.50 0.42 -9.18
C ASP A 57 -13.63 1.61 -10.14
N LEU A 58 -12.57 2.40 -10.33
CA LEU A 58 -12.56 3.49 -11.30
C LEU A 58 -12.72 2.97 -12.74
N TYR A 59 -11.97 1.95 -13.13
CA TYR A 59 -12.08 1.34 -14.46
C TYR A 59 -13.48 0.76 -14.71
N TYR A 60 -14.01 0.01 -13.74
CA TYR A 60 -15.33 -0.60 -13.83
C TYR A 60 -16.45 0.47 -13.89
N ASN A 61 -16.36 1.52 -13.08
CA ASN A 61 -17.33 2.62 -13.12
C ASN A 61 -17.28 3.40 -14.44
N VAL A 62 -16.09 3.64 -15.00
CA VAL A 62 -15.93 4.24 -16.35
C VAL A 62 -16.50 3.32 -17.43
N HIS A 63 -16.32 2.00 -17.31
CA HIS A 63 -16.87 1.03 -18.25
C HIS A 63 -18.41 0.90 -18.15
N SER A 64 -18.95 0.89 -16.93
CA SER A 64 -20.39 0.83 -16.63
C SER A 64 -21.14 2.07 -17.13
N THR A 65 -20.62 3.26 -16.84
CA THR A 65 -21.21 4.53 -17.32
C THR A 65 -21.20 4.64 -18.85
N ARG A 66 -20.18 4.07 -19.52
CA ARG A 66 -20.12 3.99 -21.00
C ARG A 66 -21.12 3.01 -21.62
N ASN A 67 -21.69 2.09 -20.83
CA ASN A 67 -22.72 1.15 -21.27
C ASN A 67 -24.14 1.62 -20.88
N CYS A 68 -24.30 2.40 -19.82
CA CYS A 68 -25.59 2.99 -19.44
C CYS A 68 -26.05 4.08 -20.44
N GLY A 69 -25.10 4.83 -21.04
CA GLY A 69 -25.38 5.85 -22.05
C GLY A 69 -25.66 5.33 -23.48
N ARG A 70 -25.61 4.02 -23.72
CA ARG A 70 -25.83 3.42 -25.06
C ARG A 70 -27.15 2.65 -25.20
N ASN A 71 -27.98 2.61 -24.17
CA ASN A 71 -29.27 1.89 -24.19
C ASN A 71 -30.49 2.82 -24.24
N TRP A 72 -30.29 4.10 -24.60
CA TRP A 72 -31.33 5.11 -24.79
C TRP A 72 -31.13 5.90 -26.10
N SER A 73 -30.94 5.20 -27.22
CA SER A 73 -31.07 5.75 -28.58
C SER A 73 -31.64 4.71 -29.51
#